data_AF-A0A4Z2HT81-F1
#
_entry.id   AF-A0A4Z2HT81-F1
#
_cell.length_a   1.000
_cell.length_b   1.000
_cell.length_c   1.000
_cell.angle_alpha   90.00
_cell.angle_beta   90.00
_cell.angle_gamma   90.00
#
_symmetry.space_group_name_H-M   'P 1'
#
loop_
_entity.id
_entity.type
_entity.pdbx_description
1 polymer ?
#
loop_
_entity_poly.entity_id
_entity_poly.type
_entity_poly.pdbx_seq_one_letter_code
_entity_poly.pdbx_strand_id
1 'polypeptide(L)'
;MTYIAQFLKHHPDLTQSDSDGQHEEEREQRKSLRELKIWLNQLERDAVQAQETEGNLAQQYQLFKSLRVQLEIRRKQVEGALQSTQKDGMLTVDQALVKQAWERVSNKVREMRIWRKRHGISRQT
;
A
#
# COMPACT_ATOMS: atom_id res chain seq x y z
N MET A 1 -10.09 -24.06 51.85
CA MET A 1 -10.95 -24.37 50.69
C MET A 1 -11.84 -23.15 50.44
N THR A 2 -11.82 -22.71 49.19
CA THR A 2 -12.32 -21.49 48.53
C THR A 2 -13.69 -20.94 48.97
N TYR A 3 -13.78 -19.62 49.18
CA TYR A 3 -14.92 -18.84 48.68
C TYR A 3 -14.40 -17.60 47.97
N ILE A 4 -14.54 -17.62 46.65
CA ILE A 4 -14.01 -16.64 45.71
C ILE A 4 -14.78 -15.33 45.87
N ALA A 5 -14.02 -14.23 45.83
CA ALA A 5 -14.47 -12.87 46.00
C ALA A 5 -15.74 -12.55 45.22
N GLN A 6 -16.70 -11.97 45.93
CA GLN A 6 -17.73 -11.09 45.41
C GLN A 6 -17.02 -9.89 44.77
N PHE A 7 -16.69 -9.98 43.49
CA PHE A 7 -16.17 -8.83 42.77
C PHE A 7 -17.00 -8.62 41.50
N LEU A 8 -17.71 -7.48 41.54
CA LEU A 8 -18.14 -6.69 40.39
C LEU A 8 -19.38 -7.19 39.65
N LYS A 9 -20.55 -6.98 40.28
CA LYS A 9 -21.63 -6.26 39.58
C LYS A 9 -21.11 -4.86 39.21
N HIS A 10 -20.35 -4.76 38.14
CA HIS A 10 -20.25 -3.54 37.36
C HIS A 10 -20.82 -3.90 35.99
N HIS A 11 -22.06 -3.47 35.75
CA HIS A 11 -22.50 -3.21 34.40
C HIS A 11 -22.01 -1.80 34.06
N PRO A 12 -20.98 -1.62 33.22
CA PRO A 12 -20.94 -0.47 32.35
C PRO A 12 -21.65 -0.86 31.05
N ASP A 13 -22.56 0.00 30.65
CA ASP A 13 -23.21 0.05 29.35
C ASP A 13 -22.33 -0.44 28.20
N LEU A 14 -22.79 -1.51 27.55
CA LEU A 14 -22.26 -2.10 26.32
C LEU A 14 -22.51 -1.21 25.08
N THR A 15 -22.70 0.09 25.24
CA THR A 15 -23.18 0.98 24.16
C THR A 15 -22.26 2.15 23.82
N GLN A 16 -21.03 2.21 24.37
CA GLN A 16 -20.05 3.22 23.96
C GLN A 16 -18.71 2.67 23.43
N SER A 17 -18.42 1.37 23.59
CA SER A 17 -17.10 0.83 23.24
C SER A 17 -16.94 0.38 21.77
N ASP A 18 -18.04 0.18 21.03
CA ASP A 18 -17.98 -0.16 19.59
C ASP A 18 -17.63 1.08 18.73
N SER A 19 -18.02 2.28 19.18
CA SER A 19 -17.81 3.51 18.41
C SER A 19 -16.38 4.02 18.47
N ASP A 20 -15.65 3.77 19.56
CA ASP A 20 -14.26 4.21 19.72
C ASP A 20 -13.29 3.28 18.96
N GLY A 21 -13.54 1.96 19.00
CA GLY A 21 -12.78 0.98 18.21
C GLY A 21 -12.95 1.16 16.69
N GLN A 22 -14.18 1.43 16.22
CA GLN A 22 -14.43 1.72 14.81
C GLN A 22 -13.77 3.04 14.36
N HIS A 23 -13.73 4.05 15.22
CA HIS A 23 -13.03 5.32 14.94
C HIS A 23 -11.50 5.17 14.93
N GLU A 24 -10.96 4.33 15.80
CA GLU A 24 -9.53 3.99 15.86
C GLU A 24 -9.11 3.22 14.59
N GLU A 25 -9.88 2.21 14.20
CA GLU A 25 -9.67 1.42 12.97
C GLU A 25 -9.77 2.31 11.71
N GLU A 26 -10.72 3.24 11.64
CA GLU A 26 -10.84 4.15 10.50
C GLU A 26 -9.65 5.14 10.44
N ARG A 27 -9.16 5.60 11.59
CA ARG A 27 -7.95 6.46 11.67
C ARG A 27 -6.69 5.69 11.27
N GLU A 28 -6.55 4.44 11.70
CA GLU A 28 -5.42 3.58 11.36
C GLU A 28 -5.45 3.18 9.88
N GLN A 29 -6.64 2.93 9.33
CA GLN A 29 -6.83 2.73 7.89
C GLN A 29 -6.44 3.99 7.10
N ARG A 30 -6.83 5.19 7.53
CA ARG A 30 -6.42 6.44 6.87
C ARG A 30 -4.90 6.67 6.96
N LYS A 31 -4.26 6.33 8.08
CA LYS A 31 -2.79 6.38 8.22
C LYS A 31 -2.10 5.40 7.27
N SER A 32 -2.53 4.14 7.25
CA SER A 32 -1.97 3.13 6.35
C SER A 32 -2.18 3.48 4.87
N LEU A 33 -3.31 4.07 4.48
CA LEU A 33 -3.54 4.61 3.14
C LEU A 33 -2.55 5.72 2.77
N ARG A 34 -2.25 6.63 3.71
CA ARG A 34 -1.26 7.70 3.49
C ARG A 34 0.15 7.14 3.37
N GLU A 35 0.53 6.20 4.23
CA GLU A 35 1.82 5.51 4.15
C GLU A 35 1.97 4.78 2.82
N LEU A 36 0.93 4.09 2.38
CA LEU A 36 0.90 3.40 1.09
C LEU A 36 1.04 4.36 -0.07
N LYS A 37 0.38 5.53 -0.02
CA LYS A 37 0.56 6.60 -1.00
C LYS A 37 2.00 7.12 -1.01
N ILE A 38 2.59 7.41 0.15
CA ILE A 38 3.98 7.89 0.26
C ILE A 38 4.93 6.84 -0.34
N TRP A 39 4.71 5.57 -0.02
CA TRP A 39 5.49 4.46 -0.54
C TRP A 39 5.39 4.36 -2.07
N LEU A 40 4.19 4.51 -2.65
CA LEU A 40 4.01 4.52 -4.11
C LEU A 40 4.72 5.69 -4.79
N ASN A 41 4.67 6.89 -4.20
CA ASN A 41 5.40 8.04 -4.72
C ASN A 41 6.92 7.84 -4.65
N GLN A 42 7.41 7.19 -3.58
CA GLN A 42 8.82 6.86 -3.48
C GLN A 42 9.23 5.85 -4.55
N LEU A 43 8.39 4.84 -4.78
CA LEU A 43 8.64 3.84 -5.81
C LEU A 43 8.65 4.44 -7.23
N GLU A 44 7.79 5.42 -7.49
CA GLU A 44 7.81 6.20 -8.72
C GLU A 44 9.13 6.97 -8.89
N ARG A 45 9.61 7.62 -7.83
CA ARG A 45 10.90 8.32 -7.84
C ARG A 45 12.06 7.37 -8.08
N ASP A 46 12.07 6.22 -7.41
CA ASP A 46 13.10 5.19 -7.59
C ASP A 46 13.10 4.65 -9.02
N ALA A 47 11.91 4.51 -9.64
CA ALA A 47 11.78 4.14 -11.04
C ALA A 47 12.36 5.21 -12.00
N VAL A 48 12.09 6.49 -11.75
CA VAL A 48 12.63 7.60 -12.56
C VAL A 48 14.15 7.68 -12.39
N GLN A 49 14.66 7.61 -11.17
CA GLN A 49 16.08 7.61 -10.89
C GLN A 49 16.79 6.40 -11.54
N ALA A 50 16.16 5.22 -11.52
CA ALA A 50 16.68 4.05 -12.22
C ALA A 50 16.74 4.27 -13.73
N GLN A 51 15.81 5.03 -14.33
CA GLN A 51 15.87 5.40 -15.74
C GLN A 51 17.02 6.37 -16.04
N GLU A 52 17.24 7.37 -15.18
CA GLU A 52 18.31 8.37 -15.32
C GLU A 52 19.72 7.79 -15.08
N THR A 53 19.83 6.64 -14.39
CA THR A 53 21.11 5.97 -14.13
C THR A 53 21.61 5.23 -15.38
N GLU A 54 21.76 5.93 -16.50
CA GLU A 54 22.06 5.39 -17.84
C GLU A 54 23.43 4.68 -17.96
N GLY A 55 24.29 4.76 -16.94
CA GLY A 55 25.64 4.18 -16.94
C GLY A 55 25.78 2.77 -16.35
N ASN A 56 24.79 2.25 -15.60
CA ASN A 56 24.92 0.95 -14.92
C ASN A 56 23.69 0.05 -15.11
N LEU A 57 23.65 -0.61 -16.27
CA LEU A 57 22.58 -1.54 -16.68
C LEU A 57 22.31 -2.65 -15.66
N ALA A 58 23.34 -3.15 -14.97
CA ALA A 58 23.19 -4.20 -13.97
C ALA A 58 22.47 -3.67 -12.72
N GLN A 59 22.83 -2.47 -12.24
CA GLN A 59 22.12 -1.81 -11.14
C GLN A 59 20.68 -1.45 -11.52
N GLN A 60 20.45 -0.92 -12.73
CA GLN A 60 19.10 -0.65 -13.23
C GLN A 60 18.24 -1.92 -13.24
N TYR A 61 18.82 -3.06 -13.62
CA TYR A 61 18.11 -4.34 -13.62
C TYR A 61 17.75 -4.82 -12.21
N GLN A 62 18.68 -4.70 -11.25
CA GLN A 62 18.42 -5.06 -9.84
C GLN A 62 17.33 -4.16 -9.23
N LEU A 63 17.39 -2.85 -9.47
CA LEU A 63 16.36 -1.90 -9.03
C LEU A 63 15.00 -2.22 -9.66
N PHE A 64 14.97 -2.55 -10.95
CA PHE A 64 13.72 -2.95 -11.58
C PHE A 64 13.15 -4.26 -11.00
N LYS A 65 14.02 -5.23 -10.71
CA LYS A 65 13.62 -6.52 -10.12
C LYS A 65 13.04 -6.31 -8.73
N SER A 66 13.72 -5.54 -7.88
CA SER A 66 13.23 -5.21 -6.53
C SER A 66 11.92 -4.44 -6.60
N LEU A 67 11.80 -3.45 -7.48
CA LEU A 67 10.60 -2.64 -7.67
C LEU A 67 9.39 -3.49 -8.09
N ARG A 68 9.58 -4.43 -9.01
CA ARG A 68 8.51 -5.38 -9.39
C ARG A 68 8.09 -6.29 -8.24
N VAL A 69 9.05 -6.87 -7.53
CA VAL A 69 8.75 -7.77 -6.40
C VAL A 69 8.00 -7.00 -5.31
N GLN A 70 8.45 -5.79 -5.01
CA GLN A 70 7.83 -4.88 -4.06
C GLN A 70 6.40 -4.52 -4.45
N LEU A 71 6.15 -4.20 -5.73
CA LEU A 71 4.80 -3.98 -6.24
C LEU A 71 3.93 -5.21 -6.09
N GLU A 72 4.40 -6.40 -6.46
CA GLU A 72 3.61 -7.62 -6.31
C GLU A 72 3.27 -7.94 -4.85
N ILE A 73 4.19 -7.73 -3.92
CA ILE A 73 3.94 -7.94 -2.47
C ILE A 73 2.92 -6.92 -1.95
N ARG A 74 3.09 -5.64 -2.28
CA ARG A 74 2.21 -4.57 -1.82
C ARG A 74 0.90 -4.51 -2.61
N ARG A 75 0.80 -5.16 -3.77
CA ARG A 75 -0.40 -5.24 -4.60
C ARG A 75 -1.59 -5.76 -3.80
N LYS A 76 -1.41 -6.83 -3.04
CA LYS A 76 -2.48 -7.39 -2.20
C LYS A 76 -2.95 -6.41 -1.12
N GLN A 77 -2.03 -5.63 -0.56
CA GLN A 77 -2.36 -4.60 0.43
C GLN A 77 -3.07 -3.41 -0.21
N VAL A 78 -2.66 -2.99 -1.41
CA VAL A 78 -3.33 -1.95 -2.19
C VAL A 78 -4.73 -2.41 -2.59
N GLU A 79 -4.88 -3.63 -3.11
CA GLU A 79 -6.16 -4.22 -3.48
C GLU A 79 -7.07 -4.37 -2.25
N GLY A 80 -6.54 -4.81 -1.10
CA GLY A 80 -7.28 -4.84 0.17
C GLY A 80 -7.67 -3.46 0.68
N ALA A 81 -6.79 -2.47 0.57
CA ALA A 81 -7.09 -1.08 0.91
C ALA A 81 -8.07 -0.41 -0.07
N LEU A 82 -8.23 -0.95 -1.27
CA LEU A 82 -9.19 -0.55 -2.29
C LEU A 82 -10.50 -1.36 -2.24
N GLN A 83 -10.59 -2.42 -1.43
CA GLN A 83 -11.87 -3.03 -1.12
C GLN A 83 -12.69 -2.00 -0.34
N SER A 84 -13.93 -1.73 -0.79
CA SER A 84 -14.72 -0.63 -0.26
C SER A 84 -15.05 -0.86 1.21
N THR A 85 -14.47 -0.06 2.09
CA THR A 85 -14.86 -0.01 3.51
C THR A 85 -16.22 0.64 3.68
N GLN A 86 -16.67 1.45 2.70
CA GLN A 86 -17.96 2.12 2.77
C GLN A 86 -19.11 1.24 2.25
N LYS A 87 -20.23 1.27 2.98
CA LYS A 87 -21.45 0.49 2.70
C LYS A 87 -22.13 0.83 1.36
N ASP A 88 -21.85 2.00 0.79
CA ASP A 88 -22.39 2.46 -0.51
C ASP A 88 -21.52 2.07 -1.72
N GLY A 89 -20.39 1.38 -1.52
CA GLY A 89 -19.46 1.04 -2.59
C GLY A 89 -18.65 2.22 -3.14
N MET A 90 -18.78 3.42 -2.54
CA MET A 90 -17.93 4.57 -2.85
C MET A 90 -16.56 4.44 -2.18
N LEU A 91 -15.51 4.71 -2.94
CA LEU A 91 -14.15 4.83 -2.42
C LEU A 91 -13.99 6.16 -1.69
N THR A 92 -13.40 6.13 -0.50
CA THR A 92 -13.00 7.35 0.22
C THR A 92 -11.97 8.12 -0.60
N VAL A 93 -11.89 9.45 -0.43
CA VAL A 93 -10.90 10.31 -1.11
C VAL A 93 -9.46 9.77 -0.98
N ASP A 94 -9.06 9.32 0.21
CA ASP A 94 -7.74 8.73 0.44
C ASP A 94 -7.52 7.42 -0.35
N GLN A 95 -8.56 6.58 -0.47
CA GLN A 95 -8.51 5.36 -1.30
C GLN A 95 -8.41 5.70 -2.79
N ALA A 96 -9.13 6.72 -3.27
CA ALA A 96 -9.03 7.18 -4.65
C ALA A 96 -7.63 7.74 -4.97
N LEU A 97 -7.01 8.46 -4.04
CA LEU A 97 -5.63 8.95 -4.19
C LEU A 97 -4.61 7.79 -4.23
N VAL A 98 -4.78 6.78 -3.39
CA VAL A 98 -3.96 5.56 -3.43
C VAL A 98 -4.15 4.82 -4.76
N LYS A 99 -5.39 4.67 -5.23
CA LYS A 99 -5.71 4.07 -6.54
C LYS A 99 -4.99 4.81 -7.68
N GLN A 100 -5.08 6.14 -7.67
CA GLN A 100 -4.44 6.98 -8.68
C GLN A 100 -2.92 6.83 -8.65
N ALA A 101 -2.30 6.85 -7.47
CA ALA A 101 -0.85 6.64 -7.32
C ALA A 101 -0.44 5.23 -7.81
N TRP A 102 -1.25 4.21 -7.52
CA TRP A 102 -1.03 2.85 -7.98
C TRP A 102 -1.07 2.73 -9.52
N GLU A 103 -2.03 3.39 -10.17
CA GLU A 103 -2.12 3.44 -11.63
C GLU A 103 -0.91 4.14 -12.26
N ARG A 104 -0.43 5.25 -11.66
CA ARG A 104 0.78 5.95 -12.12
C ARG A 104 2.01 5.06 -12.06
N VAL A 105 2.24 4.40 -10.93
CA VAL A 105 3.38 3.47 -10.77
C VAL A 105 3.25 2.28 -11.72
N SER A 106 2.05 1.74 -11.91
CA SER A 106 1.79 0.66 -12.87
C SER A 106 2.10 1.08 -14.31
N ASN A 107 1.71 2.29 -14.70
CA ASN A 107 2.05 2.87 -16.00
C ASN A 107 3.56 3.06 -16.13
N LYS A 108 4.22 3.61 -15.11
CA LYS A 108 5.69 3.78 -15.10
C LYS A 108 6.43 2.45 -15.27
N VAL A 109 5.98 1.36 -14.63
CA VAL A 109 6.57 0.03 -14.83
C VAL A 109 6.38 -0.48 -16.26
N ARG A 110 5.24 -0.20 -16.90
CA ARG A 110 5.03 -0.50 -18.32
C ARG A 110 5.95 0.35 -19.21
N GLU A 111 6.09 1.65 -18.93
CA GLU A 111 7.02 2.55 -19.62
C GLU A 111 8.46 2.05 -19.50
N MET A 112 8.91 1.66 -18.31
CA MET A 112 10.25 1.10 -18.10
C MET A 112 10.46 -0.21 -18.86
N ARG A 113 9.42 -1.03 -19.01
CA ARG A 113 9.49 -2.24 -19.85
C ARG A 113 9.70 -1.89 -21.32
N ILE A 114 9.05 -0.82 -21.81
CA ILE A 114 9.22 -0.31 -23.18
C ILE A 114 10.62 0.31 -23.32
N TRP A 115 11.06 1.13 -22.37
CA TRP A 115 12.37 1.76 -22.33
C TRP A 115 13.51 0.72 -22.39
N ARG A 116 13.40 -0.36 -21.60
CA ARG A 116 14.34 -1.48 -21.63
C ARG A 116 14.42 -2.16 -23.00
N LYS A 117 13.27 -2.42 -23.63
CA LYS A 117 13.20 -3.00 -24.98
C LYS A 117 13.89 -2.10 -26.00
N ARG A 118 13.72 -0.78 -25.86
CA ARG A 118 14.35 0.23 -26.73
C ARG A 118 15.87 0.30 -26.55
N HIS A 119 16.36 0.12 -25.33
CA HIS A 119 17.80 0.20 -25.00
C HIS A 119 18.55 -1.13 -25.15
N GLY A 120 17.93 -2.18 -25.73
CA GLY A 120 18.63 -3.43 -26.02
C GLY A 120 19.10 -4.21 -24.78
N ILE A 121 18.57 -3.90 -23.60
CA ILE A 121 18.82 -4.63 -22.35
C ILE A 121 18.00 -5.93 -22.43
N SER A 122 18.45 -6.83 -23.30
CA SER A 122 17.88 -8.15 -23.48
C SER A 122 18.08 -8.95 -22.20
N ARG A 123 17.07 -9.73 -21.80
CA ARG A 123 17.17 -10.65 -20.67
C ARG A 123 18.35 -11.60 -20.94
N GLN A 124 19.52 -11.33 -20.38
CA GLN A 124 20.46 -12.41 -20.13
C GLN A 124 19.85 -13.21 -18.98
N THR A 125 19.24 -14.32 -19.39
CA THR A 125 18.82 -15.51 -18.62
C THR A 125 17.84 -15.28 -17.47
#